data_AF-A0A8J5J6F6-F1
#
_entry.id   AF-A0A8J5J6F6-F1
#
_cell.length_a   1.000
_cell.length_b   1.000
_cell.length_c   1.000
_cell.angle_alpha   90.00
_cell.angle_beta   90.00
_cell.angle_gamma   90.00
#
_symmetry.space_group_name_H-M   'P 1'
#
loop_
_entity.id
_entity.type
_entity.pdbx_description
1 polymer ?
#
loop_
_entity_poly.entity_id
_entity_poly.type
_entity_poly.pdbx_seq_one_letter_code
_entity_poly.pdbx_strand_id
1 'polypeptide(L)'
;MTLSWDANDKANTTAQLREYITLFYSDSEQARRCDLELSGYILLEHNNSPERYDVFTMQTGLEYWFQYGRNDFPVLAAIAVKVLSVPTSSAAAEHVWSAYSLLWSKRRNRMTASTMEKLAFNYVNHGLLGTQDPYGYFGAELDDIEIAT
;
A
#
# COMPACT_ATOMS: atom_id res chain seq x y z
N MET A 1 -3.15 -25.21 10.09
CA MET A 1 -3.62 -25.60 8.74
C MET A 1 -2.85 -24.74 7.76
N THR A 2 -1.86 -25.28 7.07
CA THR A 2 -0.97 -24.51 6.19
C THR A 2 -1.61 -24.45 4.80
N LEU A 3 -2.26 -23.33 4.49
CA LEU A 3 -2.75 -23.05 3.14
C LEU A 3 -1.54 -22.83 2.22
N SER A 4 -1.29 -23.78 1.31
CA SER A 4 -0.35 -23.55 0.21
C SER A 4 -1.03 -22.63 -0.80
N TRP A 5 -0.44 -21.47 -1.04
CA TRP A 5 -0.91 -20.53 -2.04
C TRP A 5 -0.72 -21.11 -3.45
N ASP A 6 -1.76 -21.04 -4.29
CA ASP A 6 -1.73 -21.36 -5.72
C ASP A 6 -2.25 -20.15 -6.51
N ALA A 7 -1.56 -19.80 -7.59
CA ALA A 7 -1.81 -18.60 -8.38
C ALA A 7 -3.18 -18.61 -9.09
N ASN A 8 -3.79 -19.79 -9.26
CA ASN A 8 -5.09 -19.96 -9.93
C ASN A 8 -6.24 -20.27 -8.96
N ASP A 9 -5.99 -20.24 -7.66
CA ASP A 9 -6.98 -20.57 -6.63
C ASP A 9 -7.88 -19.36 -6.28
N LYS A 10 -8.76 -19.01 -7.24
CA LYS A 10 -9.72 -17.89 -7.11
C LYS A 10 -10.68 -18.07 -5.92
N ALA A 11 -10.99 -19.32 -5.57
CA ALA A 11 -11.86 -19.65 -4.44
C ALA A 11 -11.21 -19.25 -3.11
N ASN A 12 -9.91 -19.48 -2.99
CA ASN A 12 -9.12 -19.10 -1.83
C ASN A 12 -8.90 -17.59 -1.75
N THR A 13 -8.69 -16.90 -2.89
CA THR A 13 -8.61 -15.43 -2.91
C THR A 13 -9.92 -14.79 -2.42
N THR A 14 -11.07 -15.30 -2.86
CA THR A 14 -12.38 -14.76 -2.46
C THR A 14 -12.67 -15.01 -0.97
N ALA A 15 -12.31 -16.18 -0.46
CA ALA A 15 -12.43 -16.50 0.97
C ALA A 15 -11.56 -15.58 1.84
N GLN A 16 -10.31 -15.34 1.43
CA GLN A 16 -9.40 -14.43 2.13
C GLN A 16 -9.90 -12.99 2.13
N LEU A 17 -10.45 -12.51 1.01
CA LEU A 17 -11.05 -11.17 0.94
C LEU A 17 -12.22 -11.03 1.91
N ARG A 18 -13.06 -12.05 2.04
CA ARG A 18 -14.16 -12.06 3.02
C ARG A 18 -13.68 -12.03 4.46
N GLU A 19 -12.62 -12.77 4.78
CA GLU A 19 -11.98 -12.68 6.10
C GLU A 19 -11.40 -11.29 6.36
N TYR A 20 -10.80 -10.67 5.35
CA TYR A 20 -10.31 -9.30 5.48
C TYR A 20 -11.44 -8.28 5.72
N ILE A 21 -12.60 -8.46 5.08
CA ILE A 21 -13.78 -7.61 5.28
C ILE A 21 -14.24 -7.64 6.73
N THR A 22 -14.28 -8.82 7.37
CA THR A 22 -14.71 -8.94 8.77
C THR A 22 -13.68 -8.38 9.75
N LEU A 23 -12.39 -8.39 9.39
CA LEU A 23 -11.34 -7.73 10.16
C LEU A 23 -11.40 -6.20 10.03
N PHE A 24 -11.70 -5.70 8.82
CA PHE A 24 -11.70 -4.28 8.53
C PHE A 24 -12.93 -3.55 9.10
N TYR A 25 -14.11 -4.14 8.96
CA TYR A 25 -15.35 -3.58 9.48
C TYR A 25 -15.75 -4.28 10.79
N SER A 26 -15.60 -3.57 11.92
CA SER A 26 -16.10 -4.04 13.21
C SER A 26 -17.63 -4.09 13.28
N ASP A 27 -18.31 -3.30 12.45
CA ASP A 27 -19.77 -3.33 12.32
C ASP A 27 -20.22 -4.45 11.37
N SER A 28 -21.07 -5.34 11.89
CA SER A 28 -21.58 -6.50 11.15
C SER A 28 -22.44 -6.10 9.95
N GLU A 29 -23.10 -4.94 9.98
CA GLU A 29 -23.95 -4.49 8.88
C GLU A 29 -23.10 -3.93 7.72
N GLN A 30 -22.08 -3.11 8.02
CA GLN A 30 -21.12 -2.66 7.01
C GLN A 30 -20.34 -3.83 6.39
N ALA A 31 -19.92 -4.80 7.19
CA ALA A 31 -19.26 -6.00 6.68
C ALA A 31 -20.16 -6.78 5.70
N ARG A 32 -21.45 -6.94 6.03
CA ARG A 32 -22.43 -7.60 5.14
C ARG A 32 -22.64 -6.82 3.84
N ARG A 33 -22.76 -5.50 3.92
CA ARG A 33 -22.87 -4.63 2.73
C ARG A 33 -21.65 -4.76 1.83
N CYS A 34 -20.45 -4.80 2.42
CA CYS A 34 -19.21 -4.99 1.68
C CYS A 34 -19.15 -6.36 0.98
N ASP A 35 -19.62 -7.43 1.61
CA ASP A 35 -19.66 -8.77 1.00
C ASP A 35 -20.66 -8.85 -0.17
N LEU A 36 -21.79 -8.15 -0.06
CA LEU A 36 -22.75 -8.00 -1.17
C LEU A 36 -22.13 -7.24 -2.35
N GLU A 37 -21.46 -6.12 -2.08
CA GLU A 37 -20.75 -5.35 -3.10
C GLU A 37 -19.62 -6.17 -3.75
N LEU A 38 -18.85 -6.93 -2.96
CA LEU A 38 -17.81 -7.83 -3.46
C LEU A 38 -18.40 -8.88 -4.41
N SER A 39 -19.51 -9.51 -4.01
CA SER A 39 -20.19 -10.50 -4.83
C SER A 39 -20.72 -9.89 -6.14
N GLY A 40 -21.25 -8.66 -6.07
CA GLY A 40 -21.68 -7.90 -7.24
C GLY A 40 -20.54 -7.57 -8.19
N TYR A 41 -19.39 -7.13 -7.65
CA TYR A 41 -18.19 -6.85 -8.42
C TYR A 41 -17.65 -8.11 -9.12
N ILE A 42 -17.56 -9.23 -8.42
CA ILE A 42 -17.10 -10.51 -9.00
C ILE A 42 -18.01 -10.96 -10.15
N LEU A 43 -19.33 -10.80 -9.99
CA LEU A 43 -20.29 -11.13 -11.04
C LEU A 43 -20.12 -10.22 -12.26
N LEU A 44 -19.89 -8.92 -12.03
CA LEU A 44 -19.63 -7.95 -13.08
C LEU A 44 -18.33 -8.29 -13.83
N GLU A 45 -17.25 -8.59 -13.12
CA GLU A 45 -15.98 -9.04 -13.72
C GLU A 45 -16.14 -10.31 -14.56
N HIS A 46 -16.93 -11.28 -14.09
CA HIS A 46 -17.17 -12.52 -14.83
C HIS A 46 -17.96 -12.32 -16.13
N ASN A 47 -18.80 -11.28 -16.20
CA ASN A 47 -19.66 -11.00 -17.35
C ASN A 47 -19.09 -9.94 -18.30
N ASN A 48 -17.93 -9.36 -17.98
CA ASN A 48 -17.33 -8.31 -18.78
C ASN A 48 -16.62 -8.85 -20.03
N SER A 49 -16.74 -8.10 -21.13
CA SER A 49 -15.99 -8.34 -22.36
C SER A 49 -14.57 -7.78 -22.24
N PRO A 50 -13.56 -8.38 -22.91
CA PRO A 50 -12.17 -7.94 -22.86
C PRO A 50 -11.96 -6.45 -23.18
N GLU A 51 -12.80 -5.89 -24.04
CA GLU A 51 -12.78 -4.48 -24.45
C GLU A 51 -12.94 -3.49 -23.29
N ARG A 52 -13.57 -3.89 -22.18
CA ARG A 52 -13.68 -3.04 -20.99
C ARG A 52 -12.31 -2.79 -20.35
N TYR A 53 -11.39 -3.74 -20.44
CA TYR A 53 -10.05 -3.59 -19.87
C TYR A 53 -9.13 -2.72 -20.71
N ASP A 54 -9.44 -2.45 -21.98
CA ASP A 54 -8.67 -1.54 -22.85
C ASP A 54 -8.76 -0.08 -22.37
N VAL A 55 -9.86 0.30 -21.72
CA VAL A 55 -10.03 1.63 -21.12
C VAL A 55 -9.21 1.78 -19.83
N PHE A 56 -8.95 0.68 -19.12
CA PHE A 56 -8.27 0.67 -17.83
C PHE A 56 -6.82 0.20 -17.89
N THR A 57 -6.31 -0.25 -19.05
CA THR A 57 -4.97 -0.85 -19.17
C THR A 57 -3.84 0.14 -18.88
N MET A 58 -4.14 1.44 -18.97
CA MET A 58 -3.22 2.53 -18.64
C MET A 58 -3.36 3.02 -17.20
N GLN A 59 -4.30 2.48 -16.42
CA GLN A 59 -4.57 2.89 -15.05
C GLN A 59 -4.10 1.82 -14.06
N THR A 60 -3.52 2.26 -12.96
CA THR A 60 -3.27 1.39 -11.81
C THR A 60 -4.59 0.96 -11.18
N GLY A 61 -4.61 -0.21 -10.53
CA GLY A 61 -5.79 -0.66 -9.79
C GLY A 61 -6.27 0.37 -8.75
N LEU A 62 -5.34 1.10 -8.14
CA LEU A 62 -5.65 2.17 -7.18
C LEU A 62 -6.45 3.29 -7.84
N GLU A 63 -6.04 3.74 -9.03
CA GLU A 63 -6.73 4.80 -9.78
C GLU A 63 -8.14 4.38 -10.20
N TYR A 64 -8.31 3.12 -10.64
CA TYR A 64 -9.63 2.58 -10.96
C TYR A 64 -10.60 2.69 -9.78
N TRP A 65 -10.16 2.25 -8.58
CA TRP A 65 -11.02 2.29 -7.39
C TRP A 65 -11.32 3.72 -6.93
N PHE A 66 -10.40 4.67 -7.16
CA PHE A 66 -10.63 6.08 -6.87
C PHE A 66 -11.61 6.74 -7.85
N GLN A 67 -11.50 6.44 -9.15
CA GLN A 67 -12.26 7.13 -10.21
C GLN A 67 -13.63 6.50 -10.47
N TYR A 68 -13.72 5.17 -10.46
CA TYR A 68 -14.91 4.43 -10.89
C TYR A 68 -15.50 3.60 -9.75
N GLY A 69 -14.66 2.79 -9.10
CA GLY A 69 -15.12 1.82 -8.09
C GLY A 69 -15.87 2.46 -6.91
N ARG A 70 -15.55 3.71 -6.55
CA ARG A 70 -16.21 4.43 -5.46
C ARG A 70 -17.68 4.77 -5.70
N ASN A 71 -18.09 4.92 -6.96
CA ASN A 71 -19.49 5.23 -7.30
C ASN A 71 -20.36 3.98 -7.28
N ASP A 72 -19.84 2.87 -7.80
CA ASP A 72 -20.58 1.62 -7.96
C ASP A 72 -20.54 0.75 -6.70
N PHE A 73 -19.41 0.76 -5.99
CA PHE A 73 -19.15 -0.09 -4.82
C PHE A 73 -18.46 0.71 -3.70
N PRO A 74 -19.17 1.65 -3.05
CA PRO A 74 -18.56 2.60 -2.13
C PRO A 74 -17.94 1.95 -0.88
N VAL A 75 -18.50 0.87 -0.36
CA VAL A 75 -18.01 0.19 0.86
C VAL A 75 -16.82 -0.71 0.52
N LEU A 76 -16.87 -1.39 -0.62
CA LEU A 76 -15.78 -2.21 -1.14
C LEU A 76 -14.59 -1.35 -1.58
N ALA A 77 -14.84 -0.21 -2.22
CA ALA A 77 -13.80 0.70 -2.69
C ALA A 77 -12.93 1.23 -1.54
N ALA A 78 -13.49 1.47 -0.36
CA ALA A 78 -12.72 1.88 0.82
C ALA A 78 -11.67 0.83 1.23
N ILE A 79 -12.04 -0.46 1.19
CA ILE A 79 -11.12 -1.58 1.42
C ILE A 79 -10.12 -1.70 0.29
N ALA A 80 -10.58 -1.67 -0.96
CA ALA A 80 -9.73 -1.86 -2.12
C ALA A 80 -8.63 -0.79 -2.22
N VAL A 81 -8.98 0.48 -2.00
CA VAL A 81 -8.01 1.59 -1.92
C VAL A 81 -7.00 1.34 -0.82
N LYS A 82 -7.43 0.88 0.36
CA LYS A 82 -6.52 0.60 1.48
C LYS A 82 -5.53 -0.50 1.12
N VAL A 83 -6.02 -1.64 0.62
CA VAL A 83 -5.19 -2.79 0.25
C VAL A 83 -4.20 -2.41 -0.86
N LEU A 84 -4.65 -1.69 -1.88
CA LEU A 84 -3.82 -1.28 -3.02
C LEU A 84 -2.86 -0.13 -2.69
N SER A 85 -3.10 0.61 -1.60
CA SER A 85 -2.16 1.64 -1.11
C SER A 85 -1.00 1.07 -0.30
N VAL A 86 -1.08 -0.20 0.13
CA VAL A 86 -0.01 -0.83 0.90
C VAL A 86 1.16 -1.15 -0.04
N PRO A 87 2.38 -0.66 0.23
CA PRO A 87 3.54 -1.06 -0.54
C PRO A 87 3.79 -2.56 -0.34
N THR A 88 3.84 -3.30 -1.44
CA THR A 88 4.00 -4.76 -1.43
C THR A 88 5.45 -5.20 -1.27
N SER A 89 6.42 -4.28 -1.32
CA SER A 89 7.84 -4.60 -1.22
C SER A 89 8.40 -4.38 0.18
N SER A 90 9.24 -5.32 0.64
CA SER A 90 10.09 -5.12 1.82
C SER A 90 11.08 -3.98 1.62
N ALA A 91 11.41 -3.66 0.36
CA ALA A 91 12.32 -2.57 -0.02
C ALA A 91 11.93 -1.22 0.62
N ALA A 92 10.63 -0.92 0.77
CA ALA A 92 10.19 0.29 1.45
C ALA A 92 10.59 0.30 2.94
N ALA A 93 10.45 -0.85 3.62
CA ALA A 93 10.90 -1.00 5.00
C ALA A 93 12.43 -0.98 5.10
N GLU A 94 13.13 -1.62 4.16
CA GLU A 94 14.60 -1.61 4.07
C GLU A 94 15.14 -0.18 3.90
N HIS A 95 14.47 0.66 3.10
CA HIS A 95 14.82 2.07 2.94
C HIS A 95 14.72 2.84 4.27
N VAL A 96 13.66 2.58 5.05
CA VAL A 96 13.50 3.16 6.38
C VAL A 96 14.62 2.65 7.31
N TRP A 97 14.87 1.35 7.35
CA TRP A 97 15.89 0.78 8.24
C TRP A 97 17.32 1.24 7.90
N SER A 98 17.63 1.43 6.62
CA SER A 98 18.88 2.03 6.16
C SER A 98 19.01 3.49 6.61
N ALA A 99 17.94 4.28 6.54
CA ALA A 99 17.94 5.63 7.12
C ALA A 99 18.15 5.60 8.65
N TYR A 100 17.56 4.63 9.33
CA TYR A 100 17.81 4.44 10.76
C TYR A 100 19.27 4.09 11.07
N SER A 101 19.91 3.22 10.28
CA SER A 101 21.32 2.86 10.49
C SER A 101 22.26 4.04 10.23
N LEU A 102 21.94 4.89 9.24
CA LEU A 102 22.65 6.14 8.98
C LEU A 102 22.53 7.10 10.16
N LEU A 103 21.30 7.42 10.56
CA LEU A 103 20.99 8.40 11.61
C LEU A 103 21.49 7.94 13.00
N TRP A 104 21.33 6.64 13.29
CA TRP A 104 21.77 6.02 14.54
C TRP A 104 23.14 5.34 14.39
N SER A 105 24.18 6.15 14.16
CA SER A 105 25.56 5.68 14.27
C SER A 105 25.95 5.47 15.74
N LYS A 106 26.80 4.47 16.06
CA LYS A 106 27.33 4.22 17.42
C LYS A 106 27.99 5.46 18.08
N ARG A 107 28.46 6.42 17.27
CA ARG A 107 29.09 7.68 17.71
C ARG A 107 28.09 8.76 18.15
N ARG A 108 26.81 8.67 17.75
CA ARG A 108 25.72 9.63 18.07
C ARG A 108 24.77 9.11 19.16
N ASN A 109 25.30 8.39 20.15
CA ASN A 109 24.56 7.61 21.15
C ASN A 109 23.79 8.41 22.23
N ARG A 110 23.56 9.72 22.05
CA ARG A 110 22.81 10.58 23.01
C ARG A 110 21.46 11.05 22.47
N MET A 111 20.84 10.30 21.56
CA MET A 111 19.52 10.62 21.02
C MET A 111 18.46 9.70 21.64
N THR A 112 17.33 10.27 22.05
CA THR A 112 16.18 9.46 22.49
C THR A 112 15.51 8.82 21.28
N ALA A 113 14.92 7.64 21.46
CA ALA A 113 14.19 6.94 20.40
C ALA A 113 13.11 7.82 19.76
N SER A 114 12.38 8.60 20.56
CA SER A 114 11.35 9.53 20.08
C SER A 114 11.89 10.68 19.21
N THR A 115 13.10 11.16 19.48
CA THR A 115 13.75 12.18 18.64
C THR A 115 14.22 11.55 17.34
N MET A 116 14.72 10.31 17.41
CA MET A 116 15.17 9.58 16.25
C MET A 116 14.01 9.23 15.30
N GLU A 117 12.86 8.79 15.82
CA GLU A 117 11.66 8.54 15.00
C GLU A 117 11.23 9.78 14.21
N LYS A 118 11.22 10.97 14.85
CA LYS A 118 10.90 12.23 14.17
C LYS A 118 11.92 12.58 13.09
N LEU A 119 13.20 12.32 13.36
CA LEU A 119 14.28 12.60 12.40
C LEU A 119 14.19 11.67 11.19
N ALA A 120 13.98 10.37 11.40
CA ALA A 120 13.77 9.40 10.33
C ALA A 120 12.52 9.73 9.51
N PHE A 121 11.43 10.15 10.16
CA PHE A 121 10.23 10.60 9.47
C PHE A 121 10.53 11.79 8.55
N ASN A 122 11.22 12.82 9.05
CA ASN A 122 11.59 13.97 8.22
C ASN A 122 12.55 13.58 7.10
N TYR A 123 13.54 12.72 7.37
CA TYR A 123 14.52 12.27 6.38
C TYR A 123 13.85 11.52 5.22
N VAL A 124 13.01 10.53 5.54
CA VAL A 124 12.34 9.70 4.52
C VAL A 124 11.29 10.51 3.74
N ASN A 125 10.60 11.45 4.39
CA ASN A 125 9.52 12.22 3.78
C ASN A 125 9.92 13.61 3.29
N HIS A 126 11.22 13.97 3.29
CA HIS A 126 11.68 15.34 3.01
C HIS A 126 11.16 15.88 1.66
N GLY A 127 11.14 15.04 0.62
CA GLY A 127 10.64 15.41 -0.71
C GLY A 127 9.12 15.63 -0.76
N LEU A 128 8.36 14.97 0.10
CA LEU A 128 6.91 15.14 0.21
C LEU A 128 6.53 16.36 1.07
N LEU A 129 7.39 16.72 2.04
CA LEU A 129 7.15 17.81 2.98
C LEU A 129 7.45 19.20 2.39
N GLY A 130 7.85 19.29 1.12
CA GLY A 130 8.04 20.56 0.42
C GLY A 130 9.13 21.46 1.02
N THR A 131 9.96 20.92 1.92
CA THR A 131 11.12 21.64 2.44
C THR A 131 12.16 21.67 1.34
N GLN A 132 12.18 22.79 0.60
CA GLN A 132 13.26 23.16 -0.29
C GLN A 132 14.54 23.17 0.56
N ASP A 133 15.33 22.10 0.49
CA ASP A 133 16.64 22.02 1.16
C ASP A 133 17.56 23.04 0.49
N PRO A 134 17.82 24.21 1.10
CA PRO A 134 18.61 25.25 0.46
C PRO A 134 20.08 24.86 0.33
N TYR A 135 20.49 23.79 1.03
CA TYR A 135 21.88 23.39 1.20
C TYR A 135 22.18 22.02 0.55
N GLY A 136 21.18 21.33 0.00
CA GLY A 136 21.35 20.09 -0.77
C GLY A 136 22.00 18.95 0.02
N TYR A 137 21.95 18.98 1.35
CA TYR A 137 22.60 17.99 2.21
C TYR A 137 22.05 16.57 2.00
N PHE A 138 20.78 16.45 1.63
CA PHE A 138 20.12 15.14 1.44
C PHE A 138 20.17 14.61 0.00
N GLY A 139 20.44 15.47 -0.99
CA GLY A 139 20.47 15.07 -2.41
C GLY A 139 21.82 14.52 -2.87
N ALA A 140 22.93 14.94 -2.25
CA ALA A 140 24.28 14.59 -2.71
C ALA A 140 24.77 13.20 -2.27
N GLU A 141 24.15 12.59 -1.25
CA GLU A 141 24.61 11.32 -0.65
C GLU A 141 23.81 10.10 -1.12
N LEU A 142 22.76 10.30 -1.94
CA LEU A 142 21.90 9.23 -2.46
C LEU A 142 22.33 8.74 -3.86
N ASP A 143 23.01 9.58 -4.65
CA ASP A 143 23.59 9.15 -5.94
C ASP A 143 24.77 8.17 -5.76
N ASP A 144 25.41 8.17 -4.57
CA ASP A 144 26.50 7.24 -4.23
C ASP A 144 26.01 5.89 -3.65
N ILE A 145 24.69 5.71 -3.46
CA ILE A 145 24.08 4.43 -3.09
C ILE A 145 23.53 3.76 -4.38
N GLU A 146 24.29 3.82 -5.46
CA GLU A 146 24.15 2.87 -6.56
C GLU A 146 24.62 1.47 -6.09
N ILE A 147 23.64 0.62 -5.82
CA ILE A 147 23.63 -0.83 -6.02
C ILE A 147 24.99 -1.52 -5.80
N ALA A 148 25.26 -1.94 -4.56
CA ALA A 148 26.04 -3.14 -4.33
C ALA A 148 25.09 -4.35 -4.41
N THR A 149 25.01 -4.92 -5.61
CA THR A 149 24.48 -6.26 -5.92
C THR A 149 25.02 -7.35 -4.98
#